data_AF-A0A542BSM0-F1
#
_entry.id   AF-A0A542BSM0-F1
#
_cell.length_a   1.000
_cell.length_b   1.000
_cell.length_c   1.000
_cell.angle_alpha   90.00
_cell.angle_beta   90.00
_cell.angle_gamma   90.00
#
_symmetry.space_group_name_H-M   'P 1'
#
loop_
_entity.id
_entity.type
_entity.pdbx_description
1 polymer ?
#
loop_
_entity_poly.entity_id
_entity_poly.type
_entity_poly.pdbx_seq_one_letter_code
_entity_poly.pdbx_strand_id
1 'polypeptide(L)'
;MTVEKLITDHIDIWSSALQTRSMAGRGSNGKIDLYGIKKLRELILELAVRGKLVRQEPNDEPASELLKRIAAEKAELVKQGKIKKQKPLPEISEDEKPFELPVGWEWVRLLDIATLIGDGLHGTPNYVDQGHYFFVNGNNLKNGCIQITNSTKMVSEDEFKKHKKELNERSVLLSINGTLGNIAYYNNEPVILGKSACYINLTSEMAKPYLKMLFESCYFKQFAMSNATGSTIKNLGLKSLSLMLVPLAPKEEQNRIVAHIEQNLILCDQLEQQSLSSLDAHQQLVDTLLSTLTDSQNAKELVENWARISQYFDTLFTTEASIDALKQTILQLAVMGKLVPQDPNDEPAYELLKRIEQEKAQLVKEGKIKKQKPLPPVSDKEKPFELPKGWEWCRIAELGICSTGKTPSTSNSSYYSGNIPFLGPGDITPDGCISIGEKFVSVDGAEKSTIAYKNDILTVCIGGSIGKSGIVKELVVFNQQINCISPIIVRPDYIFYSFNTGAFLEKLISEATGSATPIINRGRWEMLLISLPPEKEMVRIINKVKQLLVTCDLIKSRLQLAQQIQLHLADALTDAALN
;
A
#
# COMPACT_ATOMS: atom_id res chain seq x y z
N MET A 1 -20.21 11.00 -27.85
CA MET A 1 -20.69 10.09 -26.79
C MET A 1 -21.05 10.97 -25.60
N THR A 2 -22.16 10.76 -24.89
CA THR A 2 -22.45 11.57 -23.70
C THR A 2 -21.51 11.16 -22.57
N VAL A 3 -21.17 12.09 -21.68
CA VAL A 3 -20.31 11.81 -20.51
C VAL A 3 -20.89 10.69 -19.65
N GLU A 4 -22.22 10.67 -19.48
CA GLU A 4 -22.95 9.57 -18.81
C GLU A 4 -22.63 8.21 -19.42
N LYS A 5 -22.68 8.09 -20.76
CA LYS A 5 -22.37 6.84 -21.46
C LYS A 5 -20.90 6.45 -21.29
N LEU A 6 -19.99 7.41 -21.37
CA LEU A 6 -18.56 7.14 -21.15
C LEU A 6 -18.31 6.59 -19.74
N ILE A 7 -19.03 7.08 -18.72
CA ILE A 7 -18.90 6.58 -17.36
C ILE A 7 -19.52 5.18 -17.23
N THR A 8 -20.74 4.97 -17.73
CA THR A 8 -21.46 3.70 -17.55
C THR A 8 -20.91 2.57 -18.41
N ASP A 9 -20.49 2.86 -19.65
CA ASP A 9 -19.97 1.86 -20.59
C ASP A 9 -18.58 1.34 -20.18
N HIS A 10 -17.92 2.02 -19.22
CA HIS A 10 -16.58 1.71 -18.74
C HIS A 10 -16.52 1.47 -17.22
N ILE A 11 -17.64 1.04 -16.62
CA ILE A 11 -17.74 0.75 -15.17
C ILE A 11 -16.78 -0.33 -14.69
N ASP A 12 -16.46 -1.28 -15.57
CA ASP A 12 -15.46 -2.33 -15.37
C ASP A 12 -14.06 -1.72 -15.16
N ILE A 13 -13.68 -0.72 -15.94
CA ILE A 13 -12.37 -0.04 -15.82
C ILE A 13 -12.30 0.73 -14.51
N TRP A 14 -13.36 1.44 -14.13
CA TRP A 14 -13.40 2.18 -12.86
C TRP A 14 -13.31 1.25 -11.64
N SER A 15 -13.94 0.09 -11.69
CA SER A 15 -13.94 -0.88 -10.57
C SER A 15 -12.70 -1.78 -10.53
N SER A 16 -12.04 -2.03 -11.66
CA SER A 16 -10.90 -2.96 -11.76
C SER A 16 -9.52 -2.29 -11.78
N ALA A 17 -9.42 -0.98 -12.02
CA ALA A 17 -8.16 -0.26 -11.98
C ALA A 17 -7.65 -0.12 -10.53
N LEU A 18 -6.75 -1.04 -10.14
CA LEU A 18 -6.15 -1.14 -8.81
C LEU A 18 -4.69 -0.69 -8.83
N GLN A 19 -4.27 0.01 -7.78
CA GLN A 19 -2.87 0.39 -7.58
C GLN A 19 -2.36 -0.15 -6.24
N THR A 20 -1.22 -0.84 -6.25
CA THR A 20 -0.57 -1.27 -5.01
C THR A 20 0.17 -0.09 -4.38
N ARG A 21 -0.08 0.20 -3.09
CA ARG A 21 0.64 1.27 -2.39
C ARG A 21 2.02 0.75 -1.96
N SER A 22 3.09 1.46 -2.34
CA SER A 22 4.44 1.17 -1.86
C SER A 22 4.51 1.33 -0.33
N MET A 23 4.92 0.27 0.39
CA MET A 23 5.02 0.30 1.85
C MET A 23 6.14 1.25 2.32
N ALA A 24 5.78 2.51 2.58
CA ALA A 24 6.56 3.42 3.40
C ALA A 24 5.82 3.82 4.71
N GLY A 25 4.78 3.08 5.12
CA GLY A 25 4.01 3.36 6.34
C GLY A 25 3.51 2.10 7.04
N ARG A 26 3.63 2.06 8.38
CA ARG A 26 3.12 0.98 9.24
C ARG A 26 1.58 1.07 9.34
N GLY A 27 0.88 0.25 8.56
CA GLY A 27 -0.56 0.01 8.68
C GLY A 27 -0.98 -1.17 7.81
N SER A 28 -1.56 -2.21 8.40
CA SER A 28 -1.85 -3.49 7.72
C SER A 28 -3.12 -3.49 6.85
N ASN A 29 -3.90 -2.40 6.80
CA ASN A 29 -5.19 -2.35 6.10
C ASN A 29 -5.19 -1.58 4.76
N GLY A 30 -4.03 -1.22 4.18
CA GLY A 30 -3.94 -0.29 3.06
C GLY A 30 -3.11 -0.75 1.86
N LYS A 31 -3.09 -2.05 1.53
CA LYS A 31 -2.23 -2.58 0.45
C LYS A 31 -2.73 -2.23 -0.97
N ILE A 32 -4.04 -2.00 -1.14
CA ILE A 32 -4.69 -1.76 -2.43
C ILE A 32 -5.35 -0.38 -2.41
N ASP A 33 -5.07 0.43 -3.42
CA ASP A 33 -5.74 1.70 -3.72
C ASP A 33 -6.70 1.47 -4.89
N LEU A 34 -7.99 1.75 -4.69
CA LEU A 34 -9.01 1.65 -5.75
C LEU A 34 -8.92 2.86 -6.69
N TYR A 35 -7.86 2.88 -7.49
CA TYR A 35 -7.47 4.02 -8.32
C TYR A 35 -8.58 4.47 -9.26
N GLY A 36 -9.22 3.53 -9.97
CA GLY A 36 -10.30 3.85 -10.90
C GLY A 36 -11.48 4.55 -10.22
N ILE A 37 -11.98 4.02 -9.09
CA ILE A 37 -13.09 4.64 -8.34
C ILE A 37 -12.69 6.02 -7.82
N LYS A 38 -11.45 6.20 -7.35
CA LYS A 38 -10.93 7.50 -6.96
C LYS A 38 -10.94 8.50 -8.13
N LYS A 39 -10.50 8.08 -9.31
CA LYS A 39 -10.54 8.90 -10.54
C LYS A 39 -11.96 9.23 -10.96
N LEU A 40 -12.88 8.28 -10.84
CA LEU A 40 -14.30 8.52 -11.11
C LEU A 40 -14.88 9.62 -10.22
N ARG A 41 -14.57 9.62 -8.91
CA ARG A 41 -14.98 10.70 -7.99
C ARG A 41 -14.41 12.06 -8.40
N GLU A 42 -13.13 12.10 -8.75
CA GLU A 42 -12.47 13.31 -9.24
C GLU A 42 -13.12 13.83 -10.53
N LEU A 43 -13.44 12.93 -11.46
CA LEU A 43 -14.13 13.24 -12.71
C LEU A 43 -15.54 13.81 -12.45
N ILE A 44 -16.33 13.19 -11.59
CA ILE A 44 -17.68 13.67 -11.24
C ILE A 44 -17.64 15.12 -10.74
N LEU A 45 -16.71 15.44 -9.84
CA LEU A 45 -16.55 16.80 -9.32
C LEU A 45 -16.08 17.79 -10.39
N GLU A 46 -15.16 17.37 -11.25
CA GLU A 46 -14.64 18.22 -12.34
C GLU A 46 -15.71 18.50 -13.41
N LEU A 47 -16.52 17.51 -13.76
CA LEU A 47 -17.68 17.69 -14.64
C LEU A 47 -18.69 18.68 -14.06
N ALA A 48 -18.90 18.63 -12.75
CA ALA A 48 -19.80 19.55 -12.08
C ALA A 48 -19.28 21.00 -12.11
N VAL A 49 -17.98 21.18 -11.85
CA VAL A 49 -17.30 22.49 -11.91
C VAL A 49 -17.35 23.09 -13.31
N ARG A 50 -17.33 22.25 -14.36
CA ARG A 50 -17.44 22.67 -15.77
C ARG A 50 -18.88 22.80 -16.28
N GLY A 51 -19.88 22.53 -15.45
CA GLY A 51 -21.29 22.52 -15.86
C GLY A 51 -21.63 21.43 -16.88
N LYS A 52 -20.86 20.33 -16.90
CA LYS A 52 -21.08 19.16 -17.78
C LYS A 52 -21.78 17.99 -17.08
N LEU A 53 -22.03 18.08 -15.77
CA LEU A 53 -22.60 16.98 -14.98
C LEU A 53 -24.11 16.80 -15.16
N VAL A 54 -24.85 17.91 -15.26
CA VAL A 54 -26.32 17.90 -15.40
C VAL A 54 -26.71 18.62 -16.70
N ARG A 55 -27.90 18.36 -17.22
CA ARG A 55 -28.42 19.08 -18.38
C ARG A 55 -28.80 20.51 -18.00
N GLN A 56 -28.44 21.47 -18.87
CA GLN A 56 -28.88 22.86 -18.75
C GLN A 56 -30.36 22.97 -19.11
N GLU A 57 -31.11 23.70 -18.29
CA GLU A 57 -32.52 23.99 -18.53
C GLU A 57 -32.66 25.43 -19.05
N PRO A 58 -33.16 25.65 -20.29
CA PRO A 58 -33.21 27.00 -20.89
C PRO A 58 -34.06 28.02 -20.14
N ASN A 59 -34.97 27.56 -19.27
CA ASN A 59 -35.85 28.40 -18.47
C ASN A 59 -35.26 28.75 -17.09
N ASP A 60 -34.08 28.22 -16.75
CA ASP A 60 -33.41 28.61 -15.52
C ASP A 60 -33.02 30.09 -15.56
N GLU A 61 -33.26 30.77 -14.44
CA GLU A 61 -32.83 32.15 -14.27
C GLU A 61 -31.28 32.22 -14.27
N PRO A 62 -30.67 33.03 -15.14
CA PRO A 62 -29.22 33.03 -15.30
C PRO A 62 -28.49 33.51 -14.04
N ALA A 63 -27.24 33.09 -13.87
CA ALA A 63 -26.39 33.46 -12.74
C ALA A 63 -26.21 34.99 -12.60
N SER A 64 -26.37 35.75 -13.69
CA SER A 64 -26.36 37.21 -13.67
C SER A 64 -27.44 37.81 -12.76
N GLU A 65 -28.64 37.22 -12.67
CA GLU A 65 -29.69 37.71 -11.77
C GLU A 65 -29.42 37.31 -10.31
N LEU A 66 -28.87 36.12 -10.09
CA LEU A 66 -28.36 35.69 -8.78
C LEU A 66 -27.32 36.70 -8.25
N LEU A 67 -26.42 37.17 -9.12
CA LEU A 67 -25.42 38.17 -8.76
C LEU A 67 -26.02 39.53 -8.39
N LYS A 68 -27.10 39.96 -9.06
CA LYS A 68 -27.81 41.19 -8.67
C LYS A 68 -28.39 41.07 -7.26
N ARG A 69 -28.99 39.91 -6.91
CA ARG A 69 -29.49 39.64 -5.55
C ARG A 69 -28.38 39.66 -4.52
N ILE A 70 -27.25 39.01 -4.81
CA ILE A 70 -26.07 39.02 -3.95
C ILE A 70 -25.53 40.45 -3.75
N ALA A 71 -25.47 41.26 -4.80
CA ALA A 71 -25.03 42.64 -4.72
C ALA A 71 -25.98 43.51 -3.87
N ALA A 72 -27.30 43.32 -4.03
CA ALA A 72 -28.32 44.01 -3.24
C ALA A 72 -28.25 43.62 -1.75
N GLU A 73 -28.11 42.33 -1.44
CA GLU A 73 -27.92 41.82 -0.08
C GLU A 73 -26.68 42.45 0.57
N LYS A 74 -25.53 42.42 -0.13
CA LYS A 74 -24.29 43.01 0.38
C LYS A 74 -24.41 44.52 0.59
N ALA A 75 -25.07 45.25 -0.31
CA ALA A 75 -25.30 46.68 -0.15
C ALA A 75 -26.13 47.01 1.10
N GLU A 76 -27.17 46.22 1.37
CA GLU A 76 -28.00 46.38 2.56
C GLU A 76 -27.24 46.03 3.85
N LEU A 77 -26.42 44.97 3.84
CA LEU A 77 -25.56 44.61 4.98
C LEU A 77 -24.51 45.70 5.28
N VAL A 78 -23.98 46.37 4.25
CA VAL A 78 -23.09 47.54 4.41
C VAL A 78 -23.84 48.72 5.03
N LYS A 79 -25.06 49.00 4.56
CA LYS A 79 -25.91 50.08 5.09
C LYS A 79 -26.27 49.86 6.56
N GLN A 80 -26.48 48.60 6.96
CA GLN A 80 -26.73 48.19 8.35
C GLN A 80 -25.45 48.16 9.21
N GLY A 81 -24.27 48.40 8.63
CA GLY A 81 -22.99 48.35 9.35
C GLY A 81 -22.54 46.94 9.75
N LYS A 82 -23.20 45.89 9.26
CA LYS A 82 -22.88 44.48 9.57
C LYS A 82 -21.63 44.00 8.84
N ILE A 83 -21.35 44.56 7.65
CA ILE A 83 -20.13 44.28 6.90
C ILE A 83 -19.49 45.58 6.43
N LYS A 84 -18.16 45.56 6.25
CA LYS A 84 -17.43 46.71 5.71
C LYS A 84 -17.61 46.80 4.20
N LYS A 85 -17.67 48.02 3.66
CA LYS A 85 -17.66 48.25 2.21
C LYS A 85 -16.37 47.68 1.61
N GLN A 86 -16.52 46.70 0.73
CA GLN A 86 -15.40 46.05 0.06
C GLN A 86 -14.83 46.96 -1.03
N LYS A 87 -13.53 46.86 -1.28
CA LYS A 87 -12.90 47.51 -2.45
C LYS A 87 -13.39 46.83 -3.73
N PRO A 88 -13.54 47.56 -4.84
CA PRO A 88 -13.80 46.94 -6.14
C PRO A 88 -12.75 45.85 -6.43
N LEU A 89 -13.23 44.69 -6.87
CA LEU A 89 -12.35 43.59 -7.27
C LEU A 89 -11.85 43.82 -8.70
N PRO A 90 -10.67 43.28 -9.06
CA PRO A 90 -10.19 43.32 -10.44
C PRO A 90 -11.19 42.65 -11.38
N GLU A 91 -11.39 43.25 -12.56
CA GLU A 91 -12.14 42.62 -13.64
C GLU A 91 -11.51 41.27 -14.01
N ILE A 92 -12.34 40.34 -14.50
CA ILE A 92 -11.92 39.02 -14.92
C ILE A 92 -11.60 39.11 -16.41
N SER A 93 -10.33 38.95 -16.78
CA SER A 93 -9.91 38.93 -18.19
C SER A 93 -10.17 37.56 -18.84
N GLU A 94 -10.24 37.51 -20.18
CA GLU A 94 -10.41 36.24 -20.91
C GLU A 94 -9.25 35.26 -20.65
N ASP A 95 -8.02 35.76 -20.51
CA ASP A 95 -6.82 34.93 -20.26
C ASP A 95 -6.83 34.26 -18.88
N GLU A 96 -7.63 34.76 -17.93
CA GLU A 96 -7.78 34.13 -16.62
C GLU A 96 -8.79 32.98 -16.62
N LYS A 97 -9.67 32.90 -17.63
CA LYS A 97 -10.75 31.91 -17.68
C LYS A 97 -10.17 30.52 -18.02
N PRO A 98 -10.23 29.55 -17.10
CA PRO A 98 -9.57 28.25 -17.29
C PRO A 98 -10.24 27.36 -18.35
N PHE A 99 -11.54 27.57 -18.58
CA PHE A 99 -12.36 26.83 -19.54
C PHE A 99 -13.64 27.62 -19.87
N GLU A 100 -14.32 27.21 -20.93
CA GLU A 100 -15.61 27.77 -21.36
C GLU A 100 -16.75 27.30 -20.44
N LEU A 101 -17.63 28.22 -20.05
CA LEU A 101 -18.81 27.93 -19.23
C LEU A 101 -20.05 27.73 -20.10
N PRO A 102 -21.02 26.92 -19.64
CA PRO A 102 -22.33 26.82 -20.29
C PRO A 102 -23.06 28.17 -20.32
N VAL A 103 -24.01 28.28 -21.24
CA VAL A 103 -24.91 29.45 -21.30
C VAL A 103 -25.66 29.61 -19.98
N GLY A 104 -25.69 30.84 -19.46
CA GLY A 104 -26.36 31.18 -18.21
C GLY A 104 -25.48 31.11 -16.96
N TRP A 105 -24.24 30.60 -17.08
CA TRP A 105 -23.23 30.63 -16.02
C TRP A 105 -22.37 31.88 -16.11
N GLU A 106 -21.77 32.27 -14.98
CA GLU A 106 -20.90 33.44 -14.89
C GLU A 106 -19.59 33.12 -14.16
N TRP A 107 -18.48 33.67 -14.63
CA TRP A 107 -17.23 33.67 -13.87
C TRP A 107 -17.26 34.79 -12.83
N VAL A 108 -17.01 34.44 -11.57
CA VAL A 108 -16.99 35.40 -10.45
C VAL A 108 -15.79 35.17 -9.56
N ARG A 109 -15.38 36.15 -8.76
CA ARG A 109 -14.37 35.94 -7.72
C ARG A 109 -15.05 35.32 -6.49
N LEU A 110 -14.33 34.50 -5.73
CA LEU A 110 -14.87 33.91 -4.50
C LEU A 110 -15.42 34.96 -3.53
N LEU A 111 -14.79 36.14 -3.45
CA LEU A 111 -15.27 37.24 -2.61
C LEU A 111 -16.57 37.89 -3.12
N ASP A 112 -16.94 37.75 -4.39
CA ASP A 112 -18.22 38.27 -4.92
C ASP A 112 -19.40 37.60 -4.22
N ILE A 113 -19.31 36.29 -4.03
CA ILE A 113 -20.32 35.43 -3.41
C ILE A 113 -20.17 35.27 -1.89
N ALA A 114 -19.18 35.95 -1.29
CA ALA A 114 -18.93 35.96 0.14
C ALA A 114 -19.10 37.37 0.75
N THR A 115 -19.57 37.40 2.00
CA THR A 115 -19.64 38.62 2.80
C THR A 115 -18.29 38.92 3.47
N LEU A 116 -17.58 37.88 3.90
CA LEU A 116 -16.29 37.98 4.57
C LEU A 116 -15.46 36.70 4.35
N ILE A 117 -14.16 36.88 4.09
CA ILE A 117 -13.17 35.81 4.06
C ILE A 117 -12.05 36.20 5.02
N GLY A 118 -11.74 35.33 5.96
CA GLY A 118 -10.72 35.58 6.98
C GLY A 118 -10.12 34.30 7.53
N ASP A 119 -9.14 34.42 8.41
CA ASP A 119 -8.53 33.30 9.09
C ASP A 119 -8.54 33.47 10.62
N GLY A 120 -8.10 32.39 11.28
CA GLY A 120 -7.99 32.30 12.72
C GLY A 120 -6.85 33.11 13.34
N LEU A 121 -6.46 32.71 14.53
CA LEU A 121 -5.40 33.35 15.31
C LEU A 121 -4.01 33.09 14.70
N HIS A 122 -3.24 34.16 14.47
CA HIS A 122 -1.83 34.12 14.08
C HIS A 122 -0.94 34.10 15.33
N GLY A 123 -0.96 32.99 16.05
CA GLY A 123 -0.22 32.80 17.29
C GLY A 123 -0.71 31.59 18.06
N THR A 124 -0.02 31.27 19.15
CA THR A 124 -0.43 30.21 20.07
C THR A 124 -1.34 30.82 21.14
N PRO A 125 -2.61 30.38 21.25
CA PRO A 125 -3.47 30.82 22.35
C PRO A 125 -3.04 30.18 23.67
N ASN A 126 -3.54 30.73 24.77
CA ASN A 126 -3.37 30.10 26.08
C ASN A 126 -4.25 28.85 26.20
N TYR A 127 -3.61 27.68 26.24
CA TYR A 127 -4.31 26.40 26.37
C TYR A 127 -4.68 26.10 27.81
N VAL A 128 -5.79 25.40 27.98
CA VAL A 128 -6.26 24.87 29.27
C VAL A 128 -6.50 23.36 29.17
N ASP A 129 -6.28 22.64 30.27
CA ASP A 129 -6.49 21.20 30.33
C ASP A 129 -7.98 20.82 30.32
N GLN A 130 -8.85 21.71 30.79
CA GLN A 130 -10.30 21.56 30.77
C GLN A 130 -10.96 22.88 30.35
N GLY A 131 -11.84 22.81 29.34
CA GLY A 131 -12.58 23.97 28.84
C GLY A 131 -13.71 23.55 27.91
N HIS A 132 -14.48 24.53 27.44
CA HIS A 132 -15.60 24.32 26.52
C HIS A 132 -15.31 24.75 25.08
N TYR A 133 -14.19 25.43 24.83
CA TYR A 133 -13.84 25.99 23.54
C TYR A 133 -12.64 25.30 22.92
N PHE A 134 -12.76 24.82 21.68
CA PHE A 134 -11.76 24.00 21.01
C PHE A 134 -10.94 24.79 20.00
N PHE A 135 -9.62 24.58 20.00
CA PHE A 135 -8.71 25.19 19.04
C PHE A 135 -8.60 24.35 17.77
N VAL A 136 -9.27 24.84 16.72
CA VAL A 136 -9.48 24.14 15.45
C VAL A 136 -8.52 24.66 14.38
N ASN A 137 -7.80 23.75 13.75
CA ASN A 137 -6.91 24.00 12.63
C ASN A 137 -7.38 23.23 11.38
N GLY A 138 -6.71 23.43 10.24
CA GLY A 138 -7.07 22.77 8.98
C GLY A 138 -7.09 21.24 9.05
N ASN A 139 -6.31 20.64 9.96
CA ASN A 139 -6.29 19.19 10.20
C ASN A 139 -7.54 18.67 10.96
N ASN A 140 -8.29 19.55 11.62
CA ASN A 140 -9.57 19.20 12.24
C ASN A 140 -10.73 19.20 11.22
N LEU A 141 -10.54 19.80 10.03
CA LEU A 141 -11.59 19.86 9.01
C LEU A 141 -11.55 18.55 8.20
N LYS A 142 -12.63 17.78 8.20
CA LYS A 142 -12.69 16.50 7.47
C LYS A 142 -14.12 16.13 7.11
N ASN A 143 -14.31 15.71 5.85
CA ASN A 143 -15.58 15.20 5.33
C ASN A 143 -16.78 16.12 5.58
N GLY A 144 -16.60 17.44 5.46
CA GLY A 144 -17.67 18.41 5.71
C GLY A 144 -17.95 18.72 7.18
N CYS A 145 -17.22 18.12 8.12
CA CYS A 145 -17.41 18.28 9.56
C CYS A 145 -16.15 18.80 10.27
N ILE A 146 -16.35 19.47 11.41
CA ILE A 146 -15.28 19.81 12.34
C ILE A 146 -15.06 18.63 13.27
N GLN A 147 -13.92 17.95 13.14
CA GLN A 147 -13.54 16.83 13.99
C GLN A 147 -12.82 17.31 15.25
N ILE A 148 -13.55 17.24 16.36
CA ILE A 148 -13.04 17.47 17.70
C ILE A 148 -12.74 16.11 18.33
N THR A 149 -11.50 15.92 18.75
CA THR A 149 -10.99 14.68 19.36
C THR A 149 -10.46 14.97 20.77
N ASN A 150 -10.16 13.92 21.54
CA ASN A 150 -9.53 14.05 22.86
C ASN A 150 -8.15 14.75 22.83
N SER A 151 -7.49 14.78 21.67
CA SER A 151 -6.22 15.50 21.47
C SER A 151 -6.40 16.94 21.00
N THR A 152 -7.64 17.38 20.75
CA THR A 152 -7.94 18.75 20.33
C THR A 152 -7.80 19.67 21.54
N LYS A 153 -6.87 20.63 21.44
CA LYS A 153 -6.57 21.55 22.54
C LYS A 153 -7.76 22.46 22.82
N MET A 154 -7.90 22.85 24.08
CA MET A 154 -8.96 23.75 24.55
C MET A 154 -8.38 25.09 24.98
N VAL A 155 -9.22 26.13 24.97
CA VAL A 155 -8.88 27.47 25.48
C VAL A 155 -9.90 27.93 26.53
N SER A 156 -9.52 28.91 27.35
CA SER A 156 -10.43 29.53 28.31
C SER A 156 -11.51 30.37 27.61
N GLU A 157 -12.59 30.67 28.34
CA GLU A 157 -13.65 31.55 27.83
C GLU A 157 -13.14 32.96 27.51
N ASP A 158 -12.19 33.49 28.29
CA ASP A 158 -11.59 34.80 28.05
C ASP A 158 -10.76 34.82 26.76
N GLU A 159 -9.97 33.77 26.53
CA GLU A 159 -9.19 33.59 25.31
C GLU A 159 -10.11 33.46 24.08
N PHE A 160 -11.22 32.71 24.23
CA PHE A 160 -12.26 32.62 23.20
C PHE A 160 -12.90 33.99 22.92
N LYS A 161 -13.35 34.73 23.94
CA LYS A 161 -13.98 36.06 23.77
C LYS A 161 -13.06 37.05 23.07
N LYS A 162 -11.75 36.98 23.35
CA LYS A 162 -10.72 37.84 22.76
C LYS A 162 -10.47 37.55 21.28
N HIS A 163 -10.53 36.29 20.88
CA HIS A 163 -10.10 35.84 19.55
C HIS A 163 -11.21 35.23 18.68
N LYS A 164 -12.45 35.20 19.18
CA LYS A 164 -13.62 34.70 18.43
C LYS A 164 -13.77 35.44 17.09
N LYS A 165 -14.17 34.68 16.08
CA LYS A 165 -14.52 35.20 14.75
C LYS A 165 -16.04 35.22 14.62
N GLU A 166 -16.54 36.08 13.74
CA GLU A 166 -17.96 36.19 13.44
C GLU A 166 -18.40 35.03 12.52
N LEU A 167 -18.42 33.83 13.09
CA LEU A 167 -18.94 32.63 12.42
C LEU A 167 -20.45 32.55 12.60
N ASN A 168 -21.14 32.04 11.59
CA ASN A 168 -22.59 31.87 11.57
C ASN A 168 -23.00 30.64 10.73
N GLU A 169 -24.29 30.37 10.65
CA GLU A 169 -24.87 29.26 9.88
C GLU A 169 -24.54 29.27 8.37
N ARG A 170 -23.91 30.33 7.84
CA ARG A 170 -23.43 30.46 6.45
C ARG A 170 -21.92 30.35 6.33
N SER A 171 -21.21 30.20 7.45
CA SER A 171 -19.76 30.00 7.48
C SER A 171 -19.38 28.60 6.99
N VAL A 172 -18.42 28.59 6.09
CA VAL A 172 -17.69 27.42 5.61
C VAL A 172 -16.24 27.58 6.05
N LEU A 173 -15.65 26.51 6.57
CA LEU A 173 -14.25 26.46 6.96
C LEU A 173 -13.44 25.74 5.90
N LEU A 174 -12.28 26.28 5.55
CA LEU A 174 -11.37 25.73 4.56
C LEU A 174 -9.94 25.70 5.12
N SER A 175 -9.28 24.57 4.96
CA SER A 175 -7.87 24.43 5.27
C SER A 175 -7.01 25.11 4.20
N ILE A 176 -6.21 26.10 4.62
CA ILE A 176 -5.34 26.91 3.77
C ILE A 176 -3.85 26.70 4.05
N ASN A 177 -3.51 25.76 4.94
CA ASN A 177 -2.13 25.47 5.33
C ASN A 177 -1.95 23.97 5.61
N GLY A 178 -0.96 23.35 4.97
CA GLY A 178 -0.72 21.90 5.10
C GLY A 178 -1.70 21.08 4.27
N THR A 179 -2.82 20.65 4.87
CA THR A 179 -3.88 19.84 4.21
C THR A 179 -4.82 20.71 3.38
N LEU A 180 -4.32 21.31 2.30
CA LEU A 180 -5.08 22.23 1.45
C LEU A 180 -6.35 21.58 0.89
N GLY A 181 -7.50 22.26 1.02
CA GLY A 181 -8.78 21.82 0.45
C GLY A 181 -9.72 21.07 1.39
N ASN A 182 -9.26 20.68 2.58
CA ASN A 182 -10.16 20.14 3.58
C ASN A 182 -11.20 21.20 4.00
N ILE A 183 -12.47 20.81 3.94
CA ILE A 183 -13.60 21.71 4.16
C ILE A 183 -14.53 21.18 5.25
N ALA A 184 -15.10 22.09 6.03
CA ALA A 184 -16.18 21.79 6.98
C ALA A 184 -17.25 22.87 6.98
N TYR A 185 -18.49 22.49 7.29
CA TYR A 185 -19.54 23.45 7.60
C TYR A 185 -19.50 23.80 9.07
N TYR A 186 -19.60 25.09 9.37
CA TYR A 186 -19.82 25.53 10.75
C TYR A 186 -21.28 25.32 11.14
N ASN A 187 -21.49 24.60 12.24
CA ASN A 187 -22.78 24.25 12.84
C ASN A 187 -22.85 24.68 14.32
N ASN A 188 -22.37 25.90 14.62
CA ASN A 188 -22.37 26.50 15.95
C ASN A 188 -21.49 25.77 16.99
N GLU A 189 -20.48 25.03 16.55
CA GLU A 189 -19.50 24.44 17.45
C GLU A 189 -18.75 25.53 18.24
N PRO A 190 -18.39 25.30 19.51
CA PRO A 190 -17.67 26.26 20.34
C PRO A 190 -16.19 26.25 19.96
N VAL A 191 -15.85 26.84 18.81
CA VAL A 191 -14.50 26.75 18.24
C VAL A 191 -13.81 28.11 18.15
N ILE A 192 -12.52 28.10 18.38
CA ILE A 192 -11.58 29.16 18.03
C ILE A 192 -10.71 28.65 16.90
N LEU A 193 -10.64 29.41 15.81
CA LEU A 193 -9.86 29.01 14.63
C LEU A 193 -8.39 29.39 14.81
N GLY A 194 -7.49 28.50 14.43
CA GLY A 194 -6.08 28.80 14.22
C GLY A 194 -5.80 29.29 12.79
N LYS A 195 -4.60 29.83 12.55
CA LYS A 195 -4.17 30.38 11.25
C LYS A 195 -4.43 29.45 10.05
N SER A 196 -4.35 28.13 10.24
CA SER A 196 -4.49 27.16 9.15
C SER A 196 -5.94 26.95 8.68
N ALA A 197 -6.94 27.39 9.47
CA ALA A 197 -8.35 27.33 9.12
C ALA A 197 -8.84 28.72 8.71
N CYS A 198 -9.18 28.86 7.43
CA CYS A 198 -9.89 30.01 6.88
C CYS A 198 -11.40 29.81 7.08
N TYR A 199 -12.13 30.90 7.31
CA TYR A 199 -13.59 30.92 7.26
C TYR A 199 -14.06 31.81 6.11
N ILE A 200 -15.13 31.37 5.46
CA ILE A 200 -15.81 32.03 4.35
C ILE A 200 -17.27 32.16 4.75
N ASN A 201 -17.73 33.39 5.00
CA ASN A 201 -19.13 33.68 5.29
C ASN A 201 -19.86 33.94 3.99
N LEU A 202 -20.69 32.99 3.57
CA LEU A 202 -21.44 33.10 2.32
C LEU A 202 -22.63 34.06 2.44
N THR A 203 -23.05 34.59 1.30
CA THR A 203 -24.32 35.33 1.17
C THR A 203 -25.50 34.37 1.29
N SER A 204 -26.68 34.89 1.61
CA SER A 204 -27.88 34.09 1.84
C SER A 204 -28.32 33.27 0.61
N GLU A 205 -28.03 33.79 -0.58
CA GLU A 205 -28.33 33.20 -1.87
C GLU A 205 -27.47 31.97 -2.21
N MET A 206 -26.33 31.74 -1.54
CA MET A 206 -25.39 30.67 -1.89
C MET A 206 -25.62 29.38 -1.10
N ALA A 207 -25.51 28.24 -1.80
CA ALA A 207 -25.57 26.92 -1.19
C ALA A 207 -24.17 26.45 -0.73
N LYS A 208 -24.02 26.13 0.57
CA LYS A 208 -22.75 25.57 1.10
C LYS A 208 -22.28 24.31 0.35
N PRO A 209 -23.16 23.35 -0.03
CA PRO A 209 -22.75 22.16 -0.77
C PRO A 209 -22.15 22.43 -2.15
N TYR A 210 -22.62 23.46 -2.84
CA TYR A 210 -22.05 23.86 -4.13
C TYR A 210 -20.59 24.29 -3.97
N LEU A 211 -20.28 25.06 -2.90
CA LEU A 211 -18.92 25.46 -2.62
C LEU A 211 -18.05 24.30 -2.11
N LYS A 212 -18.64 23.35 -1.39
CA LYS A 212 -17.95 22.12 -0.96
C LYS A 212 -17.43 21.31 -2.15
N MET A 213 -18.29 21.05 -3.13
CA MET A 213 -17.91 20.41 -4.38
C MET A 213 -16.71 21.12 -5.01
N LEU A 214 -16.76 22.46 -5.13
CA LEU A 214 -15.69 23.23 -5.75
C LEU A 214 -14.36 23.04 -5.02
N PHE A 215 -14.33 23.11 -3.69
CA PHE A 215 -13.10 22.95 -2.91
C PHE A 215 -12.56 21.50 -2.87
N GLU A 216 -13.42 20.50 -3.09
CA GLU A 216 -13.03 19.10 -3.19
C GLU A 216 -12.52 18.70 -4.60
N SER A 217 -12.83 19.51 -5.61
CA SER A 217 -12.49 19.26 -7.02
C SER A 217 -10.98 19.39 -7.34
N CYS A 218 -10.57 18.80 -8.47
CA CYS A 218 -9.23 18.97 -9.01
C CYS A 218 -8.94 20.42 -9.41
N TYR A 219 -9.94 21.14 -9.92
CA TYR A 219 -9.88 22.57 -10.17
C TYR A 219 -9.35 23.38 -8.97
N PHE A 220 -9.91 23.19 -7.77
CA PHE A 220 -9.39 23.88 -6.57
C PHE A 220 -7.99 23.41 -6.19
N LYS A 221 -7.70 22.11 -6.26
CA LYS A 221 -6.37 21.57 -5.94
C LYS A 221 -5.29 22.22 -6.81
N GLN A 222 -5.53 22.34 -8.12
CA GLN A 222 -4.61 22.99 -9.07
C GLN A 222 -4.43 24.48 -8.76
N PHE A 223 -5.53 25.19 -8.49
CA PHE A 223 -5.48 26.59 -8.07
C PHE A 223 -4.66 26.77 -6.79
N ALA A 224 -4.94 25.95 -5.77
CA ALA A 224 -4.29 26.01 -4.47
C ALA A 224 -2.79 25.70 -4.59
N MET A 225 -2.40 24.67 -5.36
CA MET A 225 -0.99 24.32 -5.57
C MET A 225 -0.21 25.42 -6.30
N SER A 226 -0.83 26.06 -7.29
CA SER A 226 -0.20 27.13 -8.09
C SER A 226 -0.03 28.44 -7.31
N ASN A 227 -0.91 28.70 -6.34
CA ASN A 227 -0.92 29.94 -5.56
C ASN A 227 -0.36 29.79 -4.14
N ALA A 228 -0.12 28.57 -3.67
CA ALA A 228 0.42 28.33 -2.33
C ALA A 228 1.93 28.58 -2.27
N THR A 229 2.35 29.32 -1.26
CA THR A 229 3.76 29.61 -0.98
C THR A 229 4.34 28.62 0.03
N GLY A 230 5.68 28.52 0.10
CA GLY A 230 6.39 27.59 0.97
C GLY A 230 6.76 26.27 0.29
N SER A 231 7.90 25.70 0.67
CA SER A 231 8.41 24.42 0.15
C SER A 231 7.88 23.23 0.96
N THR A 232 8.09 23.26 2.28
CA THR A 232 7.73 22.16 3.20
C THR A 232 6.27 22.19 3.63
N ILE A 233 5.73 23.38 3.92
CA ILE A 233 4.33 23.58 4.30
C ILE A 233 3.74 24.61 3.36
N LYS A 234 2.85 24.14 2.48
CA LYS A 234 2.14 24.98 1.52
C LYS A 234 1.12 25.84 2.24
N ASN A 235 1.14 27.14 1.97
CA ASN A 235 0.22 28.12 2.54
C ASN A 235 -0.47 28.94 1.45
N LEU A 236 -1.80 28.84 1.37
CA LEU A 236 -2.63 29.61 0.46
C LEU A 236 -3.03 30.94 1.11
N GLY A 237 -2.62 32.06 0.52
CA GLY A 237 -2.93 33.39 1.05
C GLY A 237 -4.40 33.79 0.86
N LEU A 238 -4.99 34.48 1.85
CA LEU A 238 -6.38 34.95 1.81
C LEU A 238 -6.67 35.89 0.63
N LYS A 239 -5.68 36.69 0.19
CA LYS A 239 -5.82 37.54 -0.99
C LYS A 239 -5.98 36.70 -2.26
N SER A 240 -5.15 35.67 -2.44
CA SER A 240 -5.26 34.75 -3.58
C SER A 240 -6.58 34.01 -3.52
N LEU A 241 -6.94 33.45 -2.37
CA LEU A 241 -8.21 32.73 -2.19
C LEU A 241 -9.42 33.61 -2.50
N SER A 242 -9.45 34.85 -2.01
CA SER A 242 -10.52 35.81 -2.32
C SER A 242 -10.67 36.11 -3.82
N LEU A 243 -9.59 35.99 -4.59
CA LEU A 243 -9.54 36.25 -6.04
C LEU A 243 -9.69 34.98 -6.89
N MET A 244 -9.85 33.81 -6.25
CA MET A 244 -10.11 32.56 -6.96
C MET A 244 -11.35 32.70 -7.83
N LEU A 245 -11.24 32.27 -9.09
CA LEU A 245 -12.38 32.22 -9.98
C LEU A 245 -13.32 31.08 -9.58
N VAL A 246 -14.60 31.40 -9.50
CA VAL A 246 -15.69 30.47 -9.20
C VAL A 246 -16.60 30.44 -10.42
N PRO A 247 -16.86 29.27 -11.01
CA PRO A 247 -17.89 29.13 -12.03
C PRO A 247 -19.25 29.12 -11.32
N LEU A 248 -20.01 30.19 -11.47
CA LEU A 248 -21.29 30.36 -10.80
C LEU A 248 -22.43 29.91 -11.73
N ALA A 249 -23.07 28.79 -11.37
CA ALA A 249 -24.25 28.28 -12.05
C ALA A 249 -25.53 29.04 -11.63
N PRO A 250 -26.59 29.02 -12.47
CA PRO A 250 -27.96 29.33 -12.07
C PRO A 250 -28.35 28.66 -10.75
N LYS A 251 -29.17 29.34 -9.93
CA LYS A 251 -29.52 28.87 -8.58
C LYS A 251 -30.16 27.47 -8.58
N GLU A 252 -31.08 27.23 -9.50
CA GLU A 252 -31.74 25.93 -9.62
C GLU A 252 -30.80 24.85 -10.14
N GLU A 253 -29.91 25.19 -11.08
CA GLU A 253 -28.88 24.27 -11.55
C GLU A 253 -27.89 23.88 -10.43
N GLN A 254 -27.51 24.82 -9.53
CA GLN A 254 -26.70 24.49 -8.35
C GLN A 254 -27.35 23.40 -7.49
N ASN A 255 -28.67 23.50 -7.26
CA ASN A 255 -29.41 22.50 -6.49
C ASN A 255 -29.39 21.13 -7.19
N ARG A 256 -29.59 21.11 -8.51
CA ARG A 256 -29.56 19.87 -9.31
C ARG A 256 -28.17 19.24 -9.34
N ILE A 257 -27.11 20.04 -9.47
CA ILE A 257 -25.71 19.60 -9.42
C ILE A 257 -25.41 18.94 -8.08
N VAL A 258 -25.71 19.62 -6.97
CA VAL A 258 -25.46 19.11 -5.62
C VAL A 258 -26.16 17.76 -5.42
N ALA A 259 -27.43 17.67 -5.78
CA ALA A 259 -28.19 16.42 -5.66
C ALA A 259 -27.58 15.26 -6.46
N HIS A 260 -27.14 15.51 -7.70
CA HIS A 260 -26.49 14.49 -8.53
C HIS A 260 -25.13 14.06 -7.99
N ILE A 261 -24.35 14.98 -7.42
CA ILE A 261 -23.05 14.63 -6.80
C ILE A 261 -23.27 13.76 -5.57
N GLU A 262 -24.20 14.12 -4.70
CA GLU A 262 -24.51 13.33 -3.52
C GLU A 262 -24.91 11.89 -3.91
N GLN A 263 -25.78 11.75 -4.91
CA GLN A 263 -26.18 10.45 -5.45
C GLN A 263 -24.98 9.67 -6.01
N ASN A 264 -24.17 10.29 -6.88
CA ASN A 264 -23.06 9.63 -7.54
C ASN A 264 -21.92 9.24 -6.56
N LEU A 265 -21.65 10.07 -5.55
CA LEU A 265 -20.63 9.75 -4.55
C LEU A 265 -21.07 8.61 -3.62
N ILE A 266 -22.37 8.50 -3.31
CA ILE A 266 -22.92 7.33 -2.60
C ILE A 266 -22.75 6.06 -3.45
N LEU A 267 -23.02 6.13 -4.76
CA LEU A 267 -22.79 4.99 -5.65
C LEU A 267 -21.29 4.62 -5.73
N CYS A 268 -20.39 5.60 -5.73
CA CYS A 268 -18.95 5.35 -5.65
C CYS A 268 -18.56 4.67 -4.32
N ASP A 269 -19.14 5.08 -3.19
CA ASP A 269 -18.91 4.43 -1.88
C ASP A 269 -19.37 2.96 -1.91
N GLN A 270 -20.53 2.68 -2.52
CA GLN A 270 -21.06 1.32 -2.66
C GLN A 270 -20.17 0.46 -3.57
N LEU A 271 -19.72 1.00 -4.70
CA LEU A 271 -18.79 0.32 -5.61
C LEU A 271 -17.44 0.01 -4.93
N GLU A 272 -16.93 0.95 -4.13
CA GLU A 272 -15.70 0.76 -3.35
C GLU A 272 -15.84 -0.35 -2.32
N GLN A 273 -16.94 -0.35 -1.55
CA GLN A 273 -17.24 -1.42 -0.61
C GLN A 273 -17.39 -2.78 -1.29
N GLN A 274 -18.16 -2.85 -2.39
CA GLN A 274 -18.35 -4.09 -3.14
C GLN A 274 -17.04 -4.64 -3.71
N SER A 275 -16.18 -3.76 -4.23
CA SER A 275 -14.87 -4.16 -4.79
C SER A 275 -13.96 -4.73 -3.71
N LEU A 276 -13.91 -4.10 -2.53
CA LEU A 276 -13.12 -4.59 -1.39
C LEU A 276 -13.64 -5.93 -0.87
N SER A 277 -14.95 -6.07 -0.71
CA SER A 277 -15.57 -7.34 -0.29
C SER A 277 -15.33 -8.46 -1.31
N SER A 278 -15.40 -8.14 -2.61
CA SER A 278 -15.12 -9.11 -3.68
C SER A 278 -13.67 -9.59 -3.65
N LEU A 279 -12.71 -8.68 -3.41
CA LEU A 279 -11.29 -9.02 -3.29
C LEU A 279 -11.01 -9.92 -2.08
N ASP A 280 -11.62 -9.61 -0.93
CA ASP A 280 -11.47 -10.41 0.29
C ASP A 280 -12.08 -11.81 0.13
N ALA A 281 -13.30 -11.90 -0.41
CA ALA A 281 -13.95 -13.18 -0.70
C ALA A 281 -13.16 -14.01 -1.71
N HIS A 282 -12.61 -13.38 -2.75
CA HIS A 282 -11.74 -14.05 -3.72
C HIS A 282 -10.47 -14.61 -3.07
N GLN A 283 -9.80 -13.84 -2.21
CA GLN A 283 -8.61 -14.30 -1.48
C GLN A 283 -8.93 -15.51 -0.59
N GLN A 284 -10.01 -15.44 0.19
CA GLN A 284 -10.45 -16.56 1.04
C GLN A 284 -10.79 -17.81 0.23
N LEU A 285 -11.41 -17.67 -0.93
CA LEU A 285 -11.72 -18.79 -1.83
C LEU A 285 -10.43 -19.45 -2.35
N VAL A 286 -9.47 -18.65 -2.80
CA VAL A 286 -8.17 -19.13 -3.28
C VAL A 286 -7.43 -19.89 -2.18
N ASP A 287 -7.31 -19.28 -1.00
CA ASP A 287 -6.61 -19.88 0.14
C ASP A 287 -7.26 -21.21 0.56
N THR A 288 -8.59 -21.24 0.64
CA THR A 288 -9.35 -22.44 0.99
C THR A 288 -9.12 -23.56 -0.03
N LEU A 289 -9.26 -23.26 -1.32
CA LEU A 289 -9.09 -24.25 -2.37
C LEU A 289 -7.65 -24.77 -2.44
N LEU A 290 -6.66 -23.90 -2.33
CA LEU A 290 -5.25 -24.31 -2.29
C LEU A 290 -4.93 -25.16 -1.06
N SER A 291 -5.54 -24.89 0.11
CA SER A 291 -5.41 -25.74 1.30
C SER A 291 -5.94 -27.16 1.05
N THR A 292 -7.04 -27.32 0.30
CA THR A 292 -7.55 -28.66 -0.02
C THR A 292 -6.54 -29.53 -0.79
N LEU A 293 -5.64 -28.91 -1.57
CA LEU A 293 -4.55 -29.65 -2.23
C LEU A 293 -3.51 -30.15 -1.24
N THR A 294 -3.10 -29.29 -0.30
CA THR A 294 -2.09 -29.68 0.71
C THR A 294 -2.67 -30.73 1.66
N ASP A 295 -3.94 -30.62 2.00
CA ASP A 295 -4.66 -31.50 2.95
C ASP A 295 -5.12 -32.83 2.33
N SER A 296 -4.95 -33.01 1.02
CA SER A 296 -5.35 -34.25 0.33
C SER A 296 -4.64 -35.48 0.91
N GLN A 297 -5.39 -36.50 1.31
CA GLN A 297 -4.85 -37.66 2.04
C GLN A 297 -4.14 -38.67 1.13
N ASN A 298 -4.48 -38.69 -0.16
CA ASN A 298 -3.90 -39.62 -1.12
C ASN A 298 -3.86 -39.02 -2.54
N ALA A 299 -3.17 -39.72 -3.45
CA ALA A 299 -2.99 -39.26 -4.83
C ALA A 299 -4.31 -39.11 -5.61
N LYS A 300 -5.33 -39.93 -5.31
CA LYS A 300 -6.64 -39.83 -5.97
C LYS A 300 -7.36 -38.55 -5.56
N GLU A 301 -7.43 -38.27 -4.26
CA GLU A 301 -8.03 -37.05 -3.73
C GLU A 301 -7.31 -35.79 -4.25
N LEU A 302 -5.98 -35.82 -4.31
CA LEU A 302 -5.18 -34.73 -4.87
C LEU A 302 -5.54 -34.45 -6.33
N VAL A 303 -5.68 -35.49 -7.16
CA VAL A 303 -6.07 -35.36 -8.57
C VAL A 303 -7.48 -34.79 -8.71
N GLU A 304 -8.42 -35.24 -7.88
CA GLU A 304 -9.80 -34.73 -7.87
C GLU A 304 -9.86 -33.26 -7.43
N ASN A 305 -9.14 -32.87 -6.38
CA ASN A 305 -9.05 -31.49 -5.92
C ASN A 305 -8.36 -30.58 -6.94
N TRP A 306 -7.28 -31.06 -7.59
CA TRP A 306 -6.62 -30.34 -8.68
C TRP A 306 -7.55 -30.14 -9.88
N ALA A 307 -8.32 -31.17 -10.27
CA ALA A 307 -9.26 -31.07 -11.38
C ALA A 307 -10.27 -29.92 -11.16
N ARG A 308 -10.81 -29.80 -9.93
CA ARG A 308 -11.71 -28.70 -9.54
C ARG A 308 -11.05 -27.33 -9.68
N ILE A 309 -9.83 -27.17 -9.18
CA ILE A 309 -9.10 -25.90 -9.26
C ILE A 309 -8.77 -25.55 -10.71
N SER A 310 -8.33 -26.53 -11.50
CA SER A 310 -7.97 -26.34 -12.90
C SER A 310 -9.13 -25.86 -13.76
N GLN A 311 -10.36 -26.29 -13.44
CA GLN A 311 -11.58 -25.85 -14.13
C GLN A 311 -11.87 -24.36 -13.94
N TYR A 312 -11.45 -23.78 -12.81
CA TYR A 312 -11.69 -22.38 -12.47
C TYR A 312 -10.40 -21.56 -12.42
N PHE A 313 -9.35 -22.03 -13.09
CA PHE A 313 -8.01 -21.41 -13.02
C PHE A 313 -8.05 -19.92 -13.40
N ASP A 314 -8.77 -19.58 -14.48
CA ASP A 314 -8.90 -18.22 -15.00
C ASP A 314 -9.68 -17.28 -14.07
N THR A 315 -10.43 -17.82 -13.11
CA THR A 315 -11.15 -17.05 -12.09
C THR A 315 -10.35 -16.92 -10.81
N LEU A 316 -9.62 -17.98 -10.43
CA LEU A 316 -8.87 -18.06 -9.17
C LEU A 316 -7.55 -17.32 -9.20
N PHE A 317 -6.88 -17.27 -10.34
CA PHE A 317 -5.50 -16.78 -10.44
C PHE A 317 -5.40 -15.45 -11.19
N THR A 318 -6.21 -14.47 -10.76
CA THR A 318 -6.38 -13.15 -11.39
C THR A 318 -5.69 -12.02 -10.63
N THR A 319 -5.11 -12.29 -9.46
CA THR A 319 -4.42 -11.31 -8.62
C THR A 319 -2.98 -11.73 -8.34
N GLU A 320 -2.08 -10.77 -8.10
CA GLU A 320 -0.69 -11.11 -7.72
C GLU A 320 -0.61 -12.00 -6.47
N ALA A 321 -1.47 -11.73 -5.48
CA ALA A 321 -1.54 -12.51 -4.24
C ALA A 321 -1.95 -13.96 -4.49
N SER A 322 -2.95 -14.20 -5.36
CA SER A 322 -3.37 -15.56 -5.73
C SER A 322 -2.26 -16.34 -6.45
N ILE A 323 -1.43 -15.68 -7.26
CA ILE A 323 -0.27 -16.32 -7.92
C ILE A 323 0.82 -16.63 -6.92
N ASP A 324 1.10 -15.73 -5.97
CA ASP A 324 2.08 -16.00 -4.92
C ASP A 324 1.64 -17.13 -3.99
N ALA A 325 0.34 -17.22 -3.68
CA ALA A 325 -0.25 -18.35 -2.96
C ALA A 325 -0.08 -19.66 -3.74
N LEU A 326 -0.34 -19.67 -5.06
CA LEU A 326 -0.12 -20.84 -5.90
C LEU A 326 1.34 -21.30 -5.89
N LYS A 327 2.31 -20.37 -5.96
CA LYS A 327 3.75 -20.70 -5.85
C LYS A 327 4.06 -21.37 -4.53
N GLN A 328 3.53 -20.85 -3.42
CA GLN A 328 3.71 -21.44 -2.09
C GLN A 328 3.10 -22.85 -2.01
N THR A 329 1.91 -23.05 -2.55
CA THR A 329 1.29 -24.38 -2.63
C THR A 329 2.11 -25.35 -3.48
N ILE A 330 2.68 -24.91 -4.61
CA ILE A 330 3.57 -25.75 -5.44
C ILE A 330 4.79 -26.20 -4.65
N LEU A 331 5.45 -25.30 -3.92
CA LEU A 331 6.59 -25.64 -3.06
C LEU A 331 6.19 -26.59 -1.94
N GLN A 332 5.03 -26.38 -1.32
CA GLN A 332 4.51 -27.25 -0.28
C GLN A 332 4.24 -28.66 -0.82
N LEU A 333 3.56 -28.79 -1.96
CA LEU A 333 3.32 -30.10 -2.61
C LEU A 333 4.64 -30.78 -3.04
N ALA A 334 5.65 -30.00 -3.41
CA ALA A 334 6.98 -30.51 -3.74
C ALA A 334 7.62 -31.21 -2.54
N VAL A 335 7.66 -30.56 -1.36
CA VAL A 335 8.27 -31.14 -0.16
C VAL A 335 7.43 -32.22 0.51
N MET A 336 6.15 -32.32 0.15
CA MET A 336 5.26 -33.41 0.57
C MET A 336 5.36 -34.66 -0.32
N GLY A 337 6.12 -34.59 -1.42
CA GLY A 337 6.20 -35.69 -2.40
C GLY A 337 4.91 -35.95 -3.15
N LYS A 338 4.10 -34.89 -3.33
CA LYS A 338 2.81 -34.90 -4.03
C LYS A 338 2.88 -34.28 -5.42
N LEU A 339 3.99 -33.61 -5.78
CA LEU A 339 4.11 -32.84 -7.02
C LEU A 339 4.44 -33.70 -8.26
N VAL A 340 5.15 -34.81 -8.09
CA VAL A 340 5.59 -35.70 -9.18
C VAL A 340 5.30 -37.16 -8.84
N PRO A 341 5.20 -38.06 -9.85
CA PRO A 341 5.05 -39.49 -9.59
C PRO A 341 6.24 -40.08 -8.83
N GLN A 342 5.94 -40.95 -7.87
CA GLN A 342 6.89 -41.75 -7.11
C GLN A 342 7.26 -43.01 -7.90
N ASP A 343 8.53 -43.39 -7.89
CA ASP A 343 9.00 -44.66 -8.46
C ASP A 343 9.46 -45.59 -7.31
N PRO A 344 8.80 -46.75 -7.10
CA PRO A 344 9.17 -47.66 -6.03
C PRO A 344 10.56 -48.28 -6.19
N ASN A 345 11.20 -48.14 -7.36
CA ASN A 345 12.57 -48.56 -7.62
C ASN A 345 13.62 -47.46 -7.37
N ASP A 346 13.19 -46.25 -7.02
CA ASP A 346 14.13 -45.21 -6.64
C ASP A 346 14.84 -45.59 -5.34
N GLU A 347 16.14 -45.31 -5.29
CA GLU A 347 16.94 -45.57 -4.10
C GLU A 347 16.46 -44.69 -2.94
N PRO A 348 16.12 -45.27 -1.79
CA PRO A 348 15.50 -44.53 -0.69
C PRO A 348 16.44 -43.46 -0.11
N ALA A 349 15.86 -42.37 0.39
CA ALA A 349 16.59 -41.20 0.87
C ALA A 349 17.59 -41.49 2.00
N TYR A 350 17.35 -42.53 2.81
CA TYR A 350 18.28 -42.92 3.87
C TYR A 350 19.66 -43.37 3.33
N GLU A 351 19.75 -43.88 2.09
CA GLU A 351 21.04 -44.21 1.48
C GLU A 351 21.81 -42.94 1.09
N LEU A 352 21.12 -41.89 0.65
CA LEU A 352 21.74 -40.57 0.43
C LEU A 352 22.26 -40.00 1.76
N LEU A 353 21.48 -40.09 2.85
CA LEU A 353 21.94 -39.67 4.19
C LEU A 353 23.21 -40.42 4.63
N LYS A 354 23.28 -41.73 4.41
CA LYS A 354 24.50 -42.52 4.68
C LYS A 354 25.70 -42.03 3.89
N ARG A 355 25.54 -41.71 2.60
CA ARG A 355 26.63 -41.17 1.76
C ARG A 355 27.11 -39.83 2.29
N ILE A 356 26.20 -38.96 2.74
CA ILE A 356 26.54 -37.67 3.34
C ILE A 356 27.31 -37.87 4.65
N GLU A 357 26.88 -38.82 5.49
CA GLU A 357 27.58 -39.14 6.74
C GLU A 357 28.99 -39.68 6.48
N GLN A 358 29.15 -40.55 5.47
CA GLN A 358 30.46 -41.08 5.06
C GLN A 358 31.38 -39.97 4.55
N GLU A 359 30.88 -39.08 3.70
CA GLU A 359 31.64 -37.94 3.19
C GLU A 359 32.04 -36.98 4.32
N LYS A 360 31.13 -36.70 5.25
CA LYS A 360 31.44 -35.92 6.46
C LYS A 360 32.53 -36.59 7.29
N ALA A 361 32.44 -37.91 7.51
CA ALA A 361 33.45 -38.65 8.27
C ALA A 361 34.82 -38.59 7.58
N GLN A 362 34.86 -38.63 6.25
CA GLN A 362 36.08 -38.47 5.46
C GLN A 362 36.66 -37.05 5.61
N LEU A 363 35.84 -36.01 5.48
CA LEU A 363 36.28 -34.62 5.68
C LEU A 363 36.78 -34.34 7.10
N VAL A 364 36.23 -35.02 8.12
CA VAL A 364 36.75 -34.97 9.51
C VAL A 364 38.14 -35.62 9.60
N LYS A 365 38.33 -36.80 8.98
CA LYS A 365 39.63 -37.48 8.94
C LYS A 365 40.70 -36.64 8.23
N GLU A 366 40.30 -35.92 7.18
CA GLU A 366 41.16 -34.98 6.44
C GLU A 366 41.41 -33.65 7.18
N GLY A 367 40.77 -33.43 8.34
CA GLY A 367 40.92 -32.20 9.12
C GLY A 367 40.26 -30.96 8.50
N LYS A 368 39.48 -31.12 7.42
CA LYS A 368 38.78 -30.02 6.73
C LYS A 368 37.58 -29.52 7.51
N ILE A 369 36.94 -30.39 8.30
CA ILE A 369 35.81 -30.03 9.16
C ILE A 369 35.98 -30.57 10.57
N LYS A 370 35.33 -29.91 11.54
CA LYS A 370 35.29 -30.38 12.93
C LYS A 370 34.26 -31.48 13.09
N LYS A 371 34.56 -32.46 13.95
CA LYS A 371 33.61 -33.51 14.33
C LYS A 371 32.35 -32.88 14.95
N GLN A 372 31.20 -33.17 14.36
CA GLN A 372 29.91 -32.69 14.86
C GLN A 372 29.44 -33.58 16.01
N LYS A 373 28.60 -33.02 16.90
CA LYS A 373 27.93 -33.81 17.93
C LYS A 373 26.86 -34.69 17.27
N PRO A 374 26.62 -35.91 17.77
CA PRO A 374 25.48 -36.70 17.33
C PRO A 374 24.18 -35.91 17.47
N LEU A 375 23.36 -35.93 16.42
CA LEU A 375 22.06 -35.27 16.41
C LEU A 375 21.01 -36.19 17.03
N PRO A 376 20.01 -35.64 17.74
CA PRO A 376 18.92 -36.44 18.27
C PRO A 376 18.07 -37.01 17.12
N PRO A 377 17.58 -38.26 17.24
CA PRO A 377 16.69 -38.83 16.25
C PRO A 377 15.42 -38.00 16.10
N VAL A 378 14.81 -38.03 14.91
CA VAL A 378 13.54 -37.35 14.65
C VAL A 378 12.40 -38.13 15.31
N SER A 379 11.70 -37.51 16.25
CA SER A 379 10.54 -38.13 16.89
C SER A 379 9.25 -37.93 16.07
N ASP A 380 8.26 -38.82 16.23
CA ASP A 380 6.98 -38.71 15.50
C ASP A 380 6.21 -37.41 15.80
N LYS A 381 6.41 -36.82 16.99
CA LYS A 381 5.77 -35.54 17.38
C LYS A 381 6.35 -34.33 16.66
N GLU A 382 7.57 -34.43 16.13
CA GLU A 382 8.21 -33.34 15.38
C GLU A 382 7.80 -33.34 13.91
N LYS A 383 7.26 -34.46 13.39
CA LYS A 383 6.93 -34.64 11.97
C LYS A 383 5.69 -33.80 11.62
N PRO A 384 5.81 -32.82 10.70
CA PRO A 384 4.68 -31.97 10.32
C PRO A 384 3.59 -32.70 9.53
N PHE A 385 3.97 -33.72 8.75
CA PHE A 385 3.07 -34.51 7.92
C PHE A 385 3.69 -35.88 7.59
N GLU A 386 2.85 -36.80 7.09
CA GLU A 386 3.28 -38.10 6.60
C GLU A 386 4.03 -38.00 5.28
N LEU A 387 5.17 -38.70 5.19
CA LEU A 387 5.99 -38.73 3.99
C LEU A 387 5.68 -39.97 3.14
N PRO A 388 5.89 -39.89 1.81
CA PRO A 388 5.85 -41.05 0.97
C PRO A 388 6.87 -42.12 1.33
N LYS A 389 6.62 -43.34 0.85
CA LYS A 389 7.58 -44.45 1.01
C LYS A 389 8.91 -44.09 0.34
N GLY A 390 10.01 -44.28 1.08
CA GLY A 390 11.38 -44.03 0.60
C GLY A 390 11.89 -42.61 0.86
N TRP A 391 11.04 -41.71 1.37
CA TRP A 391 11.45 -40.40 1.86
C TRP A 391 11.83 -40.45 3.34
N GLU A 392 12.65 -39.50 3.79
CA GLU A 392 13.08 -39.41 5.18
C GLU A 392 12.95 -37.99 5.73
N TRP A 393 12.57 -37.86 6.99
CA TRP A 393 12.73 -36.60 7.72
C TRP A 393 14.16 -36.52 8.26
N CYS A 394 14.83 -35.40 8.01
CA CYS A 394 16.19 -35.14 8.48
C CYS A 394 16.33 -33.71 9.00
N ARG A 395 17.33 -33.46 9.84
CA ARG A 395 17.67 -32.11 10.31
C ARG A 395 18.55 -31.41 9.29
N ILE A 396 18.48 -30.07 9.21
CA ILE A 396 19.35 -29.26 8.34
C ILE A 396 20.84 -29.64 8.52
N ALA A 397 21.27 -29.82 9.76
CA ALA A 397 22.64 -30.23 10.08
C ALA A 397 23.07 -31.57 9.46
N GLU A 398 22.14 -32.46 9.12
CA GLU A 398 22.44 -33.74 8.46
C GLU A 398 22.83 -33.56 7.00
N LEU A 399 22.33 -32.53 6.31
CA LEU A 399 22.51 -32.32 4.87
C LEU A 399 23.82 -31.60 4.50
N GLY A 400 24.50 -30.97 5.47
CA GLY A 400 25.68 -30.16 5.16
C GLY A 400 26.44 -29.65 6.37
N ILE A 401 27.24 -28.60 6.16
CA ILE A 401 28.01 -27.90 7.20
C ILE A 401 27.34 -26.56 7.50
N CYS A 402 26.88 -26.38 8.73
CA CYS A 402 26.19 -25.16 9.15
C CYS A 402 27.15 -24.13 9.78
N SER A 403 27.02 -22.87 9.38
CA SER A 403 27.81 -21.77 9.90
C SER A 403 26.96 -20.50 10.13
N THR A 404 27.48 -19.58 10.94
CA THR A 404 26.87 -18.26 11.19
C THR A 404 27.84 -17.20 10.78
N GLY A 405 27.35 -16.14 10.16
CA GLY A 405 28.19 -15.08 9.63
C GLY A 405 28.94 -14.30 10.72
N LYS A 406 30.04 -13.68 10.30
CA LYS A 406 30.95 -12.92 11.17
C LYS A 406 31.33 -11.61 10.48
N THR A 407 31.28 -10.52 11.22
CA THR A 407 31.62 -9.19 10.75
C THR A 407 33.08 -8.96 11.13
N PRO A 408 33.96 -8.67 10.18
CA PRO A 408 35.34 -8.33 10.48
C PRO A 408 35.37 -7.00 11.26
N SER A 409 36.38 -6.77 12.09
CA SER A 409 36.39 -5.59 12.96
C SER A 409 36.24 -4.29 12.17
N THR A 410 35.17 -3.54 12.42
CA THR A 410 34.88 -2.25 11.75
C THR A 410 35.91 -1.16 12.07
N SER A 411 36.69 -1.33 13.14
CA SER A 411 37.79 -0.44 13.48
C SER A 411 39.00 -0.57 12.54
N ASN A 412 39.14 -1.69 11.83
CA ASN A 412 40.21 -1.86 10.85
C ASN A 412 39.67 -1.62 9.44
N SER A 413 39.90 -0.42 8.91
CA SER A 413 39.43 -0.01 7.59
C SER A 413 40.02 -0.84 6.45
N SER A 414 41.21 -1.44 6.61
CA SER A 414 41.82 -2.28 5.57
C SER A 414 41.03 -3.55 5.27
N TYR A 415 40.18 -4.01 6.20
CA TYR A 415 39.28 -5.13 5.95
C TYR A 415 38.16 -4.80 4.99
N TYR A 416 37.86 -3.52 4.75
CA TYR A 416 36.74 -3.06 3.94
C TYR A 416 37.18 -2.42 2.61
N SER A 417 38.47 -2.50 2.27
CA SER A 417 39.04 -1.92 1.05
C SER A 417 39.25 -2.96 -0.06
N GLY A 418 38.26 -3.82 -0.31
CA GLY A 418 38.36 -4.91 -1.29
C GLY A 418 37.13 -5.07 -2.18
N ASN A 419 37.01 -6.24 -2.80
CA ASN A 419 35.98 -6.54 -3.80
C ASN A 419 35.16 -7.81 -3.50
N ILE A 420 35.35 -8.44 -2.33
CA ILE A 420 34.55 -9.60 -1.93
C ILE A 420 33.23 -9.09 -1.32
N PRO A 421 32.05 -9.45 -1.85
CA PRO A 421 30.77 -8.97 -1.32
C PRO A 421 30.57 -9.31 0.15
N PHE A 422 30.07 -8.34 0.93
CA PHE A 422 29.70 -8.51 2.34
C PHE A 422 28.20 -8.32 2.56
N LEU A 423 27.50 -9.45 2.71
CA LEU A 423 26.06 -9.54 2.75
C LEU A 423 25.50 -9.33 4.17
N GLY A 424 24.45 -8.53 4.26
CA GLY A 424 23.53 -8.42 5.38
C GLY A 424 22.12 -8.89 4.99
N PRO A 425 21.16 -8.87 5.94
CA PRO A 425 19.81 -9.39 5.70
C PRO A 425 19.01 -8.60 4.64
N GLY A 426 19.40 -7.35 4.37
CA GLY A 426 18.80 -6.53 3.31
C GLY A 426 19.19 -6.97 1.91
N ASP A 427 20.31 -7.69 1.77
CA ASP A 427 20.85 -8.14 0.49
C ASP A 427 20.18 -9.45 0.01
N ILE A 428 19.40 -10.10 0.87
CA ILE A 428 18.58 -11.27 0.51
C ILE A 428 17.14 -10.81 0.30
N THR A 429 16.62 -11.03 -0.91
CA THR A 429 15.27 -10.63 -1.28
C THR A 429 14.25 -11.71 -0.93
N PRO A 430 12.94 -11.38 -0.80
CA PRO A 430 11.90 -12.37 -0.51
C PRO A 430 11.73 -13.46 -1.58
N ASP A 431 12.05 -13.17 -2.83
CA ASP A 431 12.05 -14.13 -3.96
C ASP A 431 13.32 -15.00 -4.01
N GLY A 432 14.23 -14.80 -3.05
CA GLY A 432 15.43 -15.60 -2.84
C GLY A 432 16.61 -15.26 -3.76
N CYS A 433 16.57 -14.07 -4.38
CA CYS A 433 17.72 -13.48 -5.01
C CYS A 433 18.67 -12.88 -3.96
N ILE A 434 19.98 -12.99 -4.23
CA ILE A 434 21.00 -12.27 -3.49
C ILE A 434 21.38 -11.06 -4.32
N SER A 435 21.00 -9.87 -3.84
CA SER A 435 21.38 -8.59 -4.42
C SER A 435 22.68 -8.13 -3.78
N ILE A 436 23.75 -8.05 -4.57
CA ILE A 436 25.05 -7.61 -4.06
C ILE A 436 24.96 -6.12 -3.69
N GLY A 437 25.02 -5.83 -2.40
CA GLY A 437 25.04 -4.47 -1.87
C GLY A 437 26.37 -3.76 -2.11
N GLU A 438 26.49 -2.54 -1.57
CA GLU A 438 27.68 -1.68 -1.73
C GLU A 438 28.83 -2.04 -0.77
N LYS A 439 28.65 -3.03 0.10
CA LYS A 439 29.64 -3.40 1.10
C LYS A 439 30.52 -4.52 0.60
N PHE A 440 31.83 -4.27 0.65
CA PHE A 440 32.84 -5.23 0.24
C PHE A 440 33.91 -5.35 1.32
N VAL A 441 34.61 -6.48 1.30
CA VAL A 441 35.79 -6.74 2.13
C VAL A 441 37.00 -7.10 1.28
N SER A 442 38.19 -6.86 1.83
CA SER A 442 39.45 -7.37 1.31
C SER A 442 39.61 -8.86 1.62
N VAL A 443 40.63 -9.48 1.02
CA VAL A 443 40.98 -10.89 1.31
C VAL A 443 41.24 -11.09 2.80
N ASP A 444 42.02 -10.20 3.42
CA ASP A 444 42.28 -10.21 4.87
C ASP A 444 40.97 -10.09 5.68
N GLY A 445 40.04 -9.24 5.24
CA GLY A 445 38.73 -9.10 5.86
C GLY A 445 37.88 -10.38 5.74
N ALA A 446 37.95 -11.06 4.60
CA ALA A 446 37.27 -12.33 4.39
C ALA A 446 37.84 -13.45 5.26
N GLU A 447 39.15 -13.51 5.47
CA GLU A 447 39.80 -14.46 6.38
C GLU A 447 39.39 -14.28 7.85
N LYS A 448 38.97 -13.07 8.23
CA LYS A 448 38.39 -12.79 9.57
C LYS A 448 36.88 -13.01 9.65
N SER A 449 36.26 -13.40 8.54
CA SER A 449 34.80 -13.55 8.39
C SER A 449 34.42 -15.02 8.21
N THR A 450 33.13 -15.27 7.97
CA THR A 450 32.67 -16.58 7.48
C THR A 450 32.41 -16.43 5.99
N ILE A 451 33.03 -17.31 5.20
CA ILE A 451 32.93 -17.32 3.74
C ILE A 451 31.83 -18.33 3.35
N ALA A 452 30.97 -17.93 2.42
CA ALA A 452 30.07 -18.83 1.70
C ALA A 452 30.52 -18.92 0.24
N TYR A 453 30.45 -20.14 -0.31
CA TYR A 453 30.84 -20.44 -1.67
C TYR A 453 29.61 -20.68 -2.55
N LYS A 454 29.84 -20.77 -3.86
CA LYS A 454 28.80 -21.14 -4.82
C LYS A 454 28.07 -22.42 -4.36
N ASN A 455 26.74 -22.39 -4.44
CA ASN A 455 25.79 -23.43 -4.00
C ASN A 455 25.52 -23.49 -2.49
N ASP A 456 26.17 -22.69 -1.67
CA ASP A 456 25.76 -22.53 -0.28
C ASP A 456 24.39 -21.84 -0.21
N ILE A 457 23.61 -22.14 0.83
CA ILE A 457 22.31 -21.52 1.07
C ILE A 457 22.41 -20.65 2.31
N LEU A 458 22.11 -19.36 2.13
CA LEU A 458 22.01 -18.39 3.22
C LEU A 458 20.56 -18.29 3.68
N THR A 459 20.35 -18.11 4.99
CA THR A 459 19.04 -17.85 5.59
C THR A 459 19.17 -16.74 6.63
N VAL A 460 18.33 -15.70 6.52
CA VAL A 460 18.22 -14.64 7.53
C VAL A 460 17.55 -15.23 8.77
N CYS A 461 18.21 -15.14 9.92
CA CYS A 461 17.79 -15.73 11.18
C CYS A 461 17.52 -14.70 12.29
N ILE A 462 17.72 -13.41 12.01
CA ILE A 462 17.57 -12.33 13.01
C ILE A 462 16.85 -11.11 12.41
N GLY A 463 15.81 -10.66 13.10
CA GLY A 463 15.08 -9.42 12.80
C GLY A 463 13.83 -9.63 11.95
N GLY A 464 13.19 -8.53 11.52
CA GLY A 464 11.89 -8.58 10.84
C GLY A 464 11.87 -9.22 9.44
N SER A 465 13.02 -9.66 8.93
CA SER A 465 13.15 -10.36 7.64
C SER A 465 13.59 -11.83 7.80
N ILE A 466 13.39 -12.38 9.00
CA ILE A 466 13.67 -13.77 9.32
C ILE A 466 13.03 -14.73 8.30
N GLY A 467 13.75 -15.77 7.90
CA GLY A 467 13.29 -16.81 6.97
C GLY A 467 13.69 -16.58 5.50
N LYS A 468 13.99 -15.33 5.10
CA LYS A 468 14.50 -15.06 3.74
C LYS A 468 15.75 -15.88 3.46
N SER A 469 15.76 -16.60 2.35
CA SER A 469 16.86 -17.49 1.99
C SER A 469 17.33 -17.24 0.56
N GLY A 470 18.58 -17.56 0.25
CA GLY A 470 19.14 -17.37 -1.09
C GLY A 470 20.29 -18.32 -1.39
N ILE A 471 20.41 -18.72 -2.66
CA ILE A 471 21.52 -19.57 -3.13
C ILE A 471 22.69 -18.69 -3.57
N VAL A 472 23.85 -18.94 -3.00
CA VAL A 472 25.09 -18.22 -3.30
C VAL A 472 25.59 -18.58 -4.70
N LYS A 473 25.85 -17.57 -5.53
CA LYS A 473 26.33 -17.73 -6.92
C LYS A 473 27.84 -17.61 -7.06
N GLU A 474 28.49 -16.91 -6.15
CA GLU A 474 29.91 -16.61 -6.13
C GLU A 474 30.41 -16.44 -4.69
N LEU A 475 31.72 -16.32 -4.48
CA LEU A 475 32.30 -16.19 -3.15
C LEU A 475 31.80 -14.91 -2.46
N VAL A 476 31.20 -15.06 -1.28
CA VAL A 476 30.71 -13.94 -0.46
C VAL A 476 31.05 -14.14 1.01
N VAL A 477 31.06 -13.06 1.78
CA VAL A 477 31.02 -13.12 3.25
C VAL A 477 29.72 -12.52 3.76
N PHE A 478 29.31 -12.85 4.97
CA PHE A 478 28.00 -12.47 5.48
C PHE A 478 28.01 -12.20 6.99
N ASN A 479 27.05 -11.38 7.44
CA ASN A 479 26.97 -10.92 8.82
C ASN A 479 26.26 -11.93 9.77
N GLN A 480 26.19 -11.57 11.05
CA GLN A 480 25.76 -12.42 12.17
C GLN A 480 24.28 -12.78 12.11
N GLN A 481 23.51 -12.02 11.33
CA GLN A 481 22.08 -12.20 11.19
C GLN A 481 21.73 -13.31 10.20
N ILE A 482 22.73 -13.85 9.50
CA ILE A 482 22.56 -14.86 8.46
C ILE A 482 23.27 -16.14 8.91
N ASN A 483 22.54 -17.25 8.84
CA ASN A 483 23.12 -18.59 8.89
C ASN A 483 23.31 -19.11 7.46
N CYS A 484 24.24 -20.05 7.32
CA CYS A 484 24.59 -20.69 6.06
C CYS A 484 24.60 -22.21 6.26
N ILE A 485 24.13 -22.94 5.26
CA ILE A 485 24.41 -24.36 5.07
C ILE A 485 25.22 -24.54 3.78
N SER A 486 26.37 -25.20 3.89
CA SER A 486 27.12 -25.74 2.74
C SER A 486 26.71 -27.19 2.52
N PRO A 487 25.88 -27.51 1.50
CA PRO A 487 25.37 -28.87 1.29
C PRO A 487 26.50 -29.84 0.93
N ILE A 488 26.39 -31.08 1.40
CA ILE A 488 27.27 -32.17 1.01
C ILE A 488 26.46 -33.14 0.17
N ILE A 489 26.84 -33.34 -1.10
CA ILE A 489 26.20 -34.23 -2.10
C ILE A 489 24.78 -33.78 -2.53
N VAL A 490 23.95 -33.29 -1.61
CA VAL A 490 22.55 -32.88 -1.83
C VAL A 490 22.47 -31.67 -2.75
N ARG A 491 21.44 -31.64 -3.61
CA ARG A 491 21.20 -30.52 -4.53
C ARG A 491 20.77 -29.27 -3.75
N PRO A 492 21.45 -28.12 -3.96
CA PRO A 492 21.17 -26.89 -3.21
C PRO A 492 19.76 -26.34 -3.51
N ASP A 493 19.28 -26.49 -4.74
CA ASP A 493 17.94 -26.04 -5.17
C ASP A 493 16.83 -26.65 -4.32
N TYR A 494 16.94 -27.93 -3.96
CA TYR A 494 15.93 -28.61 -3.16
C TYR A 494 15.90 -28.06 -1.72
N ILE A 495 17.07 -27.88 -1.10
CA ILE A 495 17.17 -27.27 0.24
C ILE A 495 16.58 -25.86 0.22
N PHE A 496 16.91 -25.08 -0.79
CA PHE A 496 16.36 -23.74 -0.99
C PHE A 496 14.84 -23.77 -1.13
N TYR A 497 14.27 -24.69 -1.93
CA TYR A 497 12.81 -24.84 -2.03
C TYR A 497 12.18 -25.21 -0.70
N SER A 498 12.79 -26.12 0.08
CA SER A 498 12.31 -26.46 1.42
C SER A 498 12.27 -25.26 2.36
N PHE A 499 13.32 -24.41 2.35
CA PHE A 499 13.37 -23.21 3.17
C PHE A 499 12.33 -22.15 2.81
N ASN A 500 11.81 -22.17 1.58
CA ASN A 500 10.84 -21.21 1.08
C ASN A 500 9.39 -21.71 1.16
N THR A 501 9.13 -22.84 1.83
CA THR A 501 7.77 -23.31 2.11
C THR A 501 7.17 -22.60 3.31
N GLY A 502 5.85 -22.35 3.27
CA GLY A 502 5.11 -21.79 4.41
C GLY A 502 5.32 -22.59 5.70
N ALA A 503 5.24 -23.92 5.64
CA ALA A 503 5.41 -24.79 6.81
C ALA A 503 6.81 -24.66 7.45
N PHE A 504 7.87 -24.56 6.65
CA PHE A 504 9.22 -24.35 7.17
C PHE A 504 9.37 -22.96 7.81
N LEU A 505 8.85 -21.92 7.16
CA LEU A 505 8.92 -20.54 7.65
C LEU A 505 8.15 -20.38 8.96
N GLU A 506 6.95 -20.94 9.06
CA GLU A 506 6.16 -20.98 10.30
C GLU A 506 6.91 -21.70 11.41
N LYS A 507 7.49 -22.87 11.12
CA LYS A 507 8.27 -23.61 12.10
C LYS A 507 9.50 -22.81 12.55
N LEU A 508 10.22 -22.19 11.64
CA LEU A 508 11.38 -21.34 11.92
C LEU A 508 11.00 -20.16 12.83
N ILE A 509 9.88 -19.49 12.57
CA ILE A 509 9.37 -18.39 13.39
C ILE A 509 8.94 -18.90 14.77
N SER A 510 8.28 -20.06 14.86
CA SER A 510 7.85 -20.65 16.14
C SER A 510 9.01 -21.00 17.08
N GLU A 511 10.17 -21.33 16.52
CA GLU A 511 11.40 -21.68 17.25
C GLU A 511 12.27 -20.45 17.58
N ALA A 512 11.94 -19.29 16.98
CA ALA A 512 12.62 -18.04 17.23
C ALA A 512 12.30 -17.49 18.63
N THR A 513 13.21 -16.70 19.16
CA THR A 513 13.13 -16.06 20.48
C THR A 513 13.18 -14.54 20.35
N GLY A 514 12.78 -13.82 21.40
CA GLY A 514 12.78 -12.37 21.43
C GLY A 514 11.47 -11.75 20.95
N SER A 515 10.80 -11.00 21.83
CA SER A 515 9.47 -10.43 21.58
C SER A 515 9.49 -9.24 20.60
N ALA A 516 10.53 -8.40 20.66
CA ALA A 516 10.64 -7.21 19.80
C ALA A 516 11.34 -7.49 18.46
N THR A 517 12.27 -8.44 18.44
CA THR A 517 13.01 -8.87 17.24
C THR A 517 13.20 -10.38 17.28
N PRO A 518 12.59 -11.15 16.36
CA PRO A 518 12.73 -12.60 16.36
C PRO A 518 14.16 -13.00 16.01
N ILE A 519 14.70 -13.95 16.76
CA ILE A 519 16.06 -14.46 16.67
C ILE A 519 16.04 -15.98 16.80
N ILE A 520 16.52 -16.68 15.78
CA ILE A 520 16.84 -18.10 15.86
C ILE A 520 18.37 -18.27 15.79
N ASN A 521 18.96 -18.85 16.84
CA ASN A 521 20.40 -19.14 16.82
C ASN A 521 20.70 -20.35 15.93
N ARG A 522 21.97 -20.49 15.50
CA ARG A 522 22.40 -21.61 14.64
C ARG A 522 22.04 -22.98 15.19
N GLY A 523 22.21 -23.19 16.50
CA GLY A 523 21.96 -24.50 17.12
C GLY A 523 20.49 -24.92 17.06
N ARG A 524 19.55 -23.98 17.13
CA ARG A 524 18.11 -24.27 16.91
C ARG A 524 17.77 -24.36 15.43
N TRP A 525 18.32 -23.45 14.63
CA TRP A 525 18.10 -23.44 13.18
C TRP A 525 18.55 -24.76 12.55
N GLU A 526 19.76 -25.24 12.85
CA GLU A 526 20.32 -26.46 12.27
C GLU A 526 19.57 -27.76 12.69
N MET A 527 18.69 -27.66 13.69
CA MET A 527 17.84 -28.76 14.17
C MET A 527 16.47 -28.80 13.48
N LEU A 528 16.09 -27.77 12.71
CA LEU A 528 14.84 -27.76 11.96
C LEU A 528 14.79 -28.91 10.95
N LEU A 529 13.58 -29.42 10.69
CA LEU A 529 13.36 -30.57 9.83
C LEU A 529 13.18 -30.19 8.36
N ILE A 530 13.73 -31.02 7.48
CA ILE A 530 13.50 -31.04 6.04
C ILE A 530 13.11 -32.47 5.64
N SER A 531 12.14 -32.58 4.73
CA SER A 531 11.80 -33.84 4.08
C SER A 531 12.76 -34.09 2.92
N LEU A 532 13.46 -35.22 2.94
CA LEU A 532 14.43 -35.61 1.92
C LEU A 532 13.85 -36.72 1.02
N PRO A 533 13.71 -36.49 -0.29
CA PRO A 533 13.28 -37.51 -1.24
C PRO A 533 14.45 -38.40 -1.70
N PRO A 534 14.13 -39.54 -2.34
CA PRO A 534 15.06 -40.25 -3.20
C PRO A 534 15.77 -39.32 -4.19
N GLU A 535 17.05 -39.57 -4.49
CA GLU A 535 17.87 -38.63 -5.29
C GLU A 535 17.30 -38.41 -6.71
N LYS A 536 16.83 -39.48 -7.37
CA LYS A 536 16.20 -39.40 -8.69
C LYS A 536 14.89 -38.62 -8.64
N GLU A 537 14.08 -38.83 -7.60
CA GLU A 537 12.83 -38.09 -7.38
C GLU A 537 13.10 -36.61 -7.11
N MET A 538 14.13 -36.29 -6.32
CA MET A 538 14.60 -34.92 -6.08
C MET A 538 14.83 -34.16 -7.38
N VAL A 539 15.51 -34.78 -8.35
CA VAL A 539 15.76 -34.18 -9.67
C VAL A 539 14.46 -33.95 -10.44
N ARG A 540 13.51 -34.90 -10.38
CA ARG A 540 12.18 -34.71 -10.99
C ARG A 540 11.42 -33.54 -10.36
N ILE A 541 11.47 -33.43 -9.03
CA ILE A 541 10.84 -32.34 -8.26
C ILE A 541 11.46 -30.99 -8.65
N ILE A 542 12.78 -30.85 -8.59
CA ILE A 542 13.49 -29.59 -8.91
C ILE A 542 13.10 -29.11 -10.31
N ASN A 543 13.16 -30.00 -11.30
CA ASN A 543 12.81 -29.67 -12.68
C ASN A 543 11.35 -29.21 -12.81
N LYS A 544 10.42 -29.88 -12.11
CA LYS A 544 9.00 -29.55 -12.16
C LYS A 544 8.69 -28.23 -11.46
N VAL A 545 9.23 -28.01 -10.25
CA VAL A 545 9.09 -26.74 -9.52
C VAL A 545 9.59 -25.59 -10.37
N LYS A 546 10.81 -25.71 -10.92
CA LYS A 546 11.39 -24.67 -11.79
C LYS A 546 10.49 -24.33 -12.98
N GLN A 547 9.97 -25.34 -13.67
CA GLN A 547 9.04 -25.13 -14.79
C GLN A 547 7.77 -24.37 -14.36
N LEU A 548 7.16 -24.77 -13.25
CA LEU A 548 5.91 -24.19 -12.77
C LEU A 548 6.11 -22.76 -12.24
N LEU A 549 7.18 -22.49 -11.49
CA LEU A 549 7.47 -21.16 -10.98
C LEU A 549 7.72 -20.16 -12.11
N VAL A 550 8.45 -20.54 -13.17
CA VAL A 550 8.63 -19.70 -14.38
C VAL A 550 7.28 -19.37 -15.02
N THR A 551 6.35 -20.33 -15.06
CA THR A 551 5.01 -20.10 -15.60
C THR A 551 4.23 -19.12 -14.72
N CYS A 552 4.32 -19.27 -13.39
CA CYS A 552 3.69 -18.35 -12.45
C CYS A 552 4.26 -16.92 -12.57
N ASP A 553 5.58 -16.78 -12.74
CA ASP A 553 6.24 -15.49 -12.96
C ASP A 553 5.75 -14.81 -14.25
N LEU A 554 5.57 -15.58 -15.32
CA LEU A 554 5.02 -15.07 -16.57
C LEU A 554 3.57 -14.58 -16.41
N ILE A 555 2.73 -15.34 -15.71
CA ILE A 555 1.34 -14.94 -15.44
C ILE A 555 1.33 -13.66 -14.60
N LYS A 556 2.12 -13.61 -13.52
CA LYS A 556 2.24 -12.43 -12.65
C LYS A 556 2.66 -11.18 -13.44
N SER A 557 3.66 -11.31 -14.30
CA SER A 557 4.15 -10.20 -15.14
C SER A 557 3.07 -9.69 -16.12
N ARG A 558 2.26 -10.59 -16.68
CA ARG A 558 1.13 -10.21 -17.56
C ARG A 558 0.01 -9.53 -16.79
N LEU A 559 -0.30 -9.98 -15.57
CA LEU A 559 -1.28 -9.32 -14.70
C LEU A 559 -0.84 -7.90 -14.35
N GLN A 560 0.43 -7.70 -13.99
CA GLN A 560 1.00 -6.37 -13.71
C GLN A 560 0.89 -5.43 -14.92
N LEU A 561 1.19 -5.93 -16.12
CA LEU A 561 1.04 -5.15 -17.34
C LEU A 561 -0.43 -4.78 -17.60
N ALA A 562 -1.35 -5.72 -17.44
CA ALA A 562 -2.78 -5.47 -17.62
C ALA A 562 -3.30 -4.41 -16.63
N GLN A 563 -2.88 -4.50 -15.36
CA GLN A 563 -3.21 -3.50 -14.34
C GLN A 563 -2.67 -2.12 -14.70
N GLN A 564 -1.42 -2.03 -15.17
CA GLN A 564 -0.85 -0.75 -15.62
C GLN A 564 -1.65 -0.14 -16.79
N ILE A 565 -2.07 -0.98 -17.75
CA ILE A 565 -2.92 -0.53 -18.86
C ILE A 565 -4.28 -0.02 -18.35
N GLN A 566 -4.89 -0.71 -17.39
CA GLN A 566 -6.16 -0.28 -16.77
C GLN A 566 -6.02 1.09 -16.09
N LEU A 567 -4.91 1.35 -15.39
CA LEU A 567 -4.64 2.66 -14.78
C LEU A 567 -4.56 3.76 -15.85
N HIS A 568 -3.79 3.54 -16.91
CA HIS A 568 -3.68 4.49 -18.02
C HIS A 568 -5.01 4.70 -18.73
N LEU A 569 -5.84 3.65 -18.87
CA LEU A 569 -7.15 3.75 -19.49
C LEU A 569 -8.12 4.56 -18.62
N ALA A 570 -8.10 4.39 -17.30
CA ALA A 570 -8.87 5.22 -16.37
C ALA A 570 -8.49 6.71 -16.48
N ASP A 571 -7.19 7.01 -16.61
CA ASP A 571 -6.71 8.37 -16.85
C ASP A 571 -7.18 8.92 -18.22
N ALA A 572 -7.02 8.14 -19.29
CA ALA A 572 -7.45 8.53 -20.63
C ALA A 572 -8.98 8.76 -20.73
N LEU A 573 -9.78 7.94 -20.05
CA LEU A 573 -11.23 8.13 -19.95
C LEU A 573 -11.60 9.41 -19.20
N THR A 574 -10.84 9.73 -18.14
CA THR A 574 -11.01 11.00 -17.42
C THR A 574 -10.74 12.17 -18.36
N ASP A 575 -9.63 12.16 -19.08
CA ASP A 575 -9.28 13.22 -20.02
C ASP A 575 -10.27 13.34 -21.18
N ALA A 576 -10.74 12.21 -21.72
CA ALA A 576 -11.73 12.17 -22.81
C ALA A 576 -13.13 12.66 -22.37
N ALA A 577 -13.47 12.58 -21.08
CA ALA A 577 -14.72 13.12 -20.56
C ALA A 577 -14.68 14.65 -20.40
N LEU A 578 -13.49 15.21 -20.16
CA LEU A 578 -13.31 16.63 -19.86
C LEU A 578 -13.17 17.49 -21.11
N ASN A 579 -12.59 16.93 -22.17
CA ASN A 579 -12.44 17.55 -23.48
C ASN A 579 -13.64 17.21 -24.36
#